data_AF-A0A8T5JQQ4-F1
#
_entry.id   AF-A0A8T5JQQ4-F1
#
_cell.length_a   1.000
_cell.length_b   1.000
_cell.length_c   1.000
_cell.angle_alpha   90.00
_cell.angle_beta   90.00
_cell.angle_gamma   90.00
#
_symmetry.space_group_name_H-M   'P 1'
#
loop_
_entity.id
_entity.type
_entity.pdbx_description
1 polymer ?
#
loop_
_entity_poly.entity_id
_entity_poly.type
_entity_poly.pdbx_seq_one_letter_code
_entity_poly.pdbx_strand_id
1 'polypeptide(L)'
;MPGGDIDKIAISEAFSKIKNDMLKLNEEMYEMKQEQKRLLQENLKLKQEVVSNQLSNNTKGNNLDPMIISQIVKETLKQTPNKNSFVKKINKKRKSILVARIRNLASQKNLTIPEIKDIVVDSEGLCSKATFYRYVDRLKIKGLIDIMRINETEVLVSI
;
A
#
# COMPACT_ATOMS: atom_id res chain seq x y z
N MET A 1 -22.55 43.18 51.04
CA MET A 1 -22.03 42.71 49.73
C MET A 1 -21.49 41.29 49.93
N PRO A 2 -22.25 40.22 49.64
CA PRO A 2 -21.88 38.84 49.97
C PRO A 2 -21.16 38.07 48.83
N GLY A 3 -20.65 38.75 47.80
CA GLY A 3 -20.10 38.09 46.59
C GLY A 3 -18.63 37.66 46.65
N GLY A 4 -17.82 38.21 47.57
CA GLY A 4 -16.35 38.05 47.51
C GLY A 4 -15.81 36.67 47.92
N ASP A 5 -16.55 35.92 48.74
CA ASP A 5 -16.09 34.60 49.22
C ASP A 5 -16.46 33.47 48.24
N ILE A 6 -17.56 33.63 47.50
CA ILE A 6 -18.03 32.67 46.49
C ILE A 6 -17.04 32.63 45.32
N ASP A 7 -16.56 33.80 44.89
CA ASP A 7 -15.56 33.91 43.81
C ASP A 7 -14.21 33.31 44.21
N LYS A 8 -13.77 33.48 45.46
CA LYS A 8 -12.53 32.87 45.96
C LYS A 8 -12.60 31.34 45.98
N ILE A 9 -13.74 30.78 46.36
CA ILE A 9 -13.95 29.33 46.38
C ILE A 9 -13.92 28.77 44.94
N ALA A 10 -14.62 29.42 44.01
CA ALA A 10 -14.65 29.01 42.60
C ALA A 10 -13.26 29.08 41.95
N ILE A 11 -12.51 30.15 42.23
CA ILE A 11 -11.13 30.32 41.74
C ILE A 11 -10.22 29.24 42.33
N SER A 12 -10.33 28.97 43.64
CA SER A 12 -9.56 27.92 44.30
C SER A 12 -9.87 26.52 43.74
N GLU A 13 -11.12 26.24 43.40
CA GLU A 13 -11.52 24.97 42.79
C GLU A 13 -10.98 24.83 41.37
N ALA A 14 -11.00 25.91 40.58
CA ALA A 14 -10.42 25.92 39.24
C ALA A 14 -8.91 25.67 39.27
N PHE A 15 -8.17 26.28 40.20
CA PHE A 15 -6.73 26.02 40.36
C PHE A 15 -6.44 24.59 40.81
N SER A 16 -7.27 24.03 41.70
CA SER A 16 -7.16 22.62 42.09
C SER A 16 -7.39 21.67 40.92
N LYS A 17 -8.36 21.96 40.04
CA LYS A 17 -8.59 21.19 38.79
C LYS A 17 -7.40 21.29 37.84
N ILE A 18 -6.93 22.51 37.56
CA ILE A 18 -5.76 22.74 36.71
C ILE A 18 -4.54 21.97 37.22
N LYS A 19 -4.30 22.01 38.53
CA LYS A 19 -3.18 21.28 39.16
C LYS A 19 -3.31 19.78 38.94
N ASN A 20 -4.49 19.21 39.15
CA ASN A 20 -4.74 17.79 38.97
C ASN A 20 -4.60 17.36 37.49
N ASP A 21 -5.07 18.18 36.56
CA ASP A 21 -4.95 17.91 35.13
C ASP A 21 -3.50 18.00 34.67
N MET A 22 -2.73 18.96 35.19
CA MET A 22 -1.28 19.06 34.96
C MET A 22 -0.53 17.82 35.45
N LEU A 23 -0.89 17.29 36.63
CA LEU A 23 -0.28 16.08 37.18
C LEU A 23 -0.58 14.86 36.29
N LYS A 24 -1.84 14.67 35.90
CA LYS A 24 -2.24 13.58 34.99
C LYS A 24 -1.53 13.68 33.64
N LEU A 25 -1.49 14.87 33.05
CA LEU A 25 -0.82 15.09 31.77
C LEU A 25 0.68 14.77 31.85
N ASN A 26 1.32 15.12 32.97
CA ASN A 26 2.74 14.83 33.18
C ASN A 26 3.00 13.33 33.37
N GLU A 27 2.08 12.62 34.01
CA GLU A 27 2.10 11.16 34.15
C GLU A 27 1.93 10.46 32.79
N GLU A 28 0.91 10.84 32.02
CA GLU A 28 0.69 10.32 30.66
C GLU A 28 1.88 10.61 29.74
N MET A 29 2.46 11.81 29.83
CA MET A 29 3.65 12.17 29.05
C MET A 29 4.86 11.31 29.45
N TYR A 30 4.98 10.97 30.73
CA TYR A 30 6.05 10.11 31.22
C TYR A 30 5.89 8.67 30.70
N GLU A 31 4.68 8.10 30.77
CA GLU A 31 4.37 6.79 30.22
C GLU A 31 4.59 6.72 28.70
N MET A 32 4.14 7.74 27.97
CA MET A 32 4.32 7.84 26.52
C MET A 32 5.81 7.86 26.14
N LYS A 33 6.65 8.58 26.89
CA LYS A 33 8.11 8.58 26.66
C LYS A 33 8.73 7.21 26.94
N GLN A 34 8.26 6.48 27.95
CA GLN A 34 8.73 5.12 28.21
C GLN A 34 8.36 4.17 27.07
N GLU A 35 7.11 4.22 26.60
CA GLU A 35 6.63 3.37 25.52
C GLU A 35 7.34 3.68 24.19
N GLN A 36 7.58 4.96 23.89
CA GLN A 36 8.37 5.37 22.72
C GLN A 36 9.78 4.79 22.78
N LYS A 37 10.42 4.81 23.95
CA LYS A 37 11.75 4.22 24.16
C LYS A 37 11.73 2.70 23.96
N ARG A 38 10.68 2.02 24.44
CA ARG A 38 10.48 0.57 24.27
C ARG A 38 10.32 0.20 22.78
N LEU A 39 9.43 0.89 22.08
CA LEU A 39 9.16 0.66 20.64
C LEU A 39 10.40 0.96 19.78
N LEU A 40 11.20 1.96 20.13
CA LEU A 40 12.45 2.24 19.43
C LEU A 40 13.46 1.09 19.58
N GLN A 41 13.59 0.53 20.79
CA GLN A 41 14.45 -0.62 21.02
C GLN A 41 13.97 -1.87 20.28
N GLU A 42 12.66 -2.12 20.27
CA GLU A 42 12.06 -3.24 19.53
C GLU A 42 12.30 -3.12 18.02
N ASN A 43 12.10 -1.92 17.46
CA ASN A 43 12.39 -1.64 16.05
C ASN A 43 13.87 -1.83 15.70
N LEU A 44 14.79 -1.46 16.60
CA LEU A 44 16.22 -1.68 16.39
C LEU A 44 16.57 -3.17 16.35
N LYS A 45 15.99 -3.97 17.25
CA LYS A 45 16.18 -5.44 17.26
C LYS A 45 15.63 -6.08 15.99
N LEU A 46 14.41 -5.73 15.59
CA LEU A 46 13.79 -6.25 14.36
C LEU A 46 14.61 -5.90 13.12
N LYS A 47 15.13 -4.65 13.03
CA LYS A 47 16.03 -4.26 11.93
C LYS A 47 17.32 -5.08 11.93
N GLN A 48 17.91 -5.35 13.09
CA GLN A 48 19.10 -6.20 13.20
C GLN A 48 18.82 -7.65 12.79
N GLU A 49 17.69 -8.23 13.18
CA GLU A 49 17.29 -9.59 12.77
C GLU A 49 17.07 -9.68 11.26
N VAL A 50 16.40 -8.71 10.66
CA VAL A 50 16.20 -8.64 9.19
C VAL A 50 17.54 -8.54 8.47
N VAL A 51 18.46 -7.70 8.94
CA VAL A 51 19.81 -7.56 8.35
C VAL A 51 20.62 -8.85 8.52
N SER A 52 20.54 -9.51 9.68
CA SER A 52 21.24 -10.76 9.94
C SER A 52 20.73 -11.92 9.07
N ASN A 53 19.41 -11.97 8.83
CA ASN A 53 18.80 -12.92 7.90
C ASN A 53 19.17 -12.63 6.44
N GLN A 54 19.32 -11.36 6.06
CA GLN A 54 19.80 -10.98 4.72
C GLN A 54 21.30 -11.28 4.54
N LEU A 55 22.11 -11.12 5.58
CA LEU A 55 23.55 -11.42 5.54
C LEU A 55 23.81 -12.93 5.50
N SER A 56 23.07 -13.74 6.28
CA SER A 56 23.16 -15.21 6.24
C SER A 56 22.88 -15.79 4.84
N ASN A 57 22.05 -15.11 4.05
CA ASN A 57 21.75 -15.46 2.66
C ASN A 57 22.81 -14.98 1.65
N ASN A 58 23.68 -14.03 2.03
CA ASN A 58 24.68 -13.43 1.14
C ASN A 58 26.12 -13.84 1.46
N THR A 59 26.45 -14.33 2.67
CA THR A 59 27.81 -14.74 3.05
C THR A 59 28.05 -16.26 3.09
N LYS A 60 27.04 -17.10 2.83
CA LYS A 60 27.32 -18.46 2.36
C LYS A 60 27.64 -18.39 0.87
N GLY A 61 28.94 -18.33 0.56
CA GLY A 61 29.49 -18.54 -0.77
C GLY A 61 28.99 -19.87 -1.32
N ASN A 62 27.84 -19.81 -1.98
CA ASN A 62 27.24 -20.90 -2.69
C ASN A 62 27.39 -20.54 -4.17
N ASN A 63 28.48 -21.02 -4.77
CA ASN A 63 28.47 -21.38 -6.18
C ASN A 63 27.42 -22.49 -6.35
N LEU A 64 26.14 -22.12 -6.25
CA LEU A 64 25.04 -22.98 -6.64
C LEU A 64 25.10 -23.01 -8.16
N ASP A 65 25.74 -24.06 -8.66
CA ASP A 65 25.78 -24.40 -10.06
C ASP A 65 24.37 -24.20 -10.65
N PRO A 66 24.21 -23.30 -11.64
CA PRO A 66 22.92 -23.04 -12.29
C PRO A 66 22.24 -24.33 -12.76
N MET A 67 23.02 -25.38 -13.03
CA MET A 67 22.53 -26.69 -13.42
C MET A 67 21.79 -27.41 -12.27
N ILE A 68 22.30 -27.32 -11.03
CA ILE A 68 21.65 -27.90 -9.85
C ILE A 68 20.35 -27.15 -9.52
N ILE A 69 20.37 -25.81 -9.60
CA ILE A 69 19.13 -25.01 -9.44
C ILE A 69 18.11 -25.41 -10.52
N SER A 70 18.55 -25.53 -11.77
CA SER A 70 17.68 -25.95 -12.88
C SER A 70 17.11 -27.36 -12.66
N GLN A 71 17.90 -28.29 -12.12
CA GLN A 71 17.43 -29.64 -11.79
C GLN A 71 16.44 -29.65 -10.62
N ILE A 72 16.74 -28.99 -9.50
CA ILE A 72 15.83 -28.89 -8.35
C ILE A 72 14.52 -28.21 -8.78
N VAL A 73 14.60 -27.13 -9.55
CA VAL A 73 13.40 -26.45 -10.08
C VAL A 73 12.62 -27.37 -11.01
N LYS A 74 13.27 -28.07 -11.95
CA LYS A 74 12.59 -29.02 -12.84
C LYS A 74 11.92 -30.16 -12.08
N GLU A 75 12.57 -30.68 -11.04
CA GLU A 75 12.10 -31.81 -10.25
C GLU A 75 10.95 -31.40 -9.32
N THR A 76 11.07 -30.24 -8.67
CA THR A 76 10.00 -29.63 -7.86
C THR A 76 8.79 -29.23 -8.73
N LEU A 77 9.04 -28.78 -9.96
CA LEU A 77 7.99 -28.51 -10.95
C LEU A 77 7.39 -29.79 -11.56
N LYS A 78 8.04 -30.96 -11.48
CA LYS A 78 7.45 -32.23 -11.95
C LYS A 78 6.52 -32.84 -10.91
N GLN A 79 6.73 -32.58 -9.62
CA GLN A 79 5.97 -33.19 -8.52
C GLN A 79 4.72 -32.41 -8.08
N THR A 80 4.42 -31.24 -8.68
CA THR A 80 3.17 -30.51 -8.39
C THR A 80 2.09 -30.88 -9.41
N PRO A 81 1.05 -31.67 -9.03
CA PRO A 81 -0.13 -31.76 -9.85
C PRO A 81 -0.79 -30.37 -9.81
N ASN A 82 -0.99 -29.78 -10.99
CA ASN A 82 -1.77 -28.54 -11.18
C ASN A 82 -1.00 -27.19 -11.17
N LYS A 83 0.10 -27.10 -11.96
CA LYS A 83 0.72 -25.83 -12.42
C LYS A 83 -0.28 -24.80 -12.95
N ASN A 84 -1.42 -25.26 -13.45
CA ASN A 84 -2.44 -24.40 -14.02
C ASN A 84 -3.19 -23.59 -12.95
N SER A 85 -3.32 -24.05 -11.70
CA SER A 85 -4.19 -23.36 -10.74
C SER A 85 -3.57 -22.10 -10.13
N PHE A 86 -2.28 -22.14 -9.78
CA PHE A 86 -1.61 -21.03 -9.09
C PHE A 86 -1.27 -19.87 -10.05
N VAL A 87 -0.74 -20.19 -11.24
CA VAL A 87 -0.49 -19.20 -12.29
C VAL A 87 -1.79 -18.55 -12.76
N LYS A 88 -2.89 -19.32 -12.88
CA LYS A 88 -4.21 -18.75 -13.18
C LYS A 88 -4.69 -17.81 -12.06
N LYS A 89 -4.48 -18.15 -10.78
CA LYS A 89 -4.87 -17.28 -9.64
C LYS A 89 -4.08 -15.97 -9.63
N ILE A 90 -2.78 -16.00 -9.84
CA ILE A 90 -1.93 -14.78 -9.91
C ILE A 90 -2.34 -13.92 -11.12
N ASN A 91 -2.49 -14.52 -12.29
CA ASN A 91 -2.89 -13.80 -13.50
C ASN A 91 -4.31 -13.22 -13.40
N LYS A 92 -5.23 -13.90 -12.69
CA LYS A 92 -6.58 -13.38 -12.43
C LYS A 92 -6.54 -12.12 -11.55
N LYS A 93 -5.71 -12.11 -10.51
CA LYS A 93 -5.51 -10.92 -9.65
C LYS A 93 -4.85 -9.76 -10.41
N ARG A 94 -3.81 -10.04 -11.21
CA ARG A 94 -3.15 -9.00 -12.02
C ARG A 94 -4.09 -8.39 -13.05
N LYS A 95 -4.92 -9.22 -13.70
CA LYS A 95 -5.99 -8.76 -14.60
C LYS A 95 -7.02 -7.88 -13.89
N SER A 96 -7.49 -8.27 -12.70
CA SER A 96 -8.48 -7.48 -11.97
C SER A 96 -7.91 -6.13 -11.54
N ILE A 97 -6.65 -6.10 -11.11
CA ILE A 97 -5.95 -4.85 -10.75
C ILE A 97 -5.84 -3.93 -11.97
N LEU A 98 -5.38 -4.44 -13.10
CA LEU A 98 -5.24 -3.67 -14.33
C LEU A 98 -6.58 -3.07 -14.79
N VAL A 99 -7.64 -3.89 -14.82
CA VAL A 99 -8.98 -3.44 -15.22
C VAL A 99 -9.52 -2.39 -14.26
N ALA A 100 -9.38 -2.61 -12.95
CA ALA A 100 -9.81 -1.63 -11.94
C ALA A 100 -9.04 -0.31 -12.08
N ARG A 101 -7.74 -0.37 -12.36
CA ARG A 101 -6.92 0.83 -12.53
C ARG A 101 -7.33 1.64 -13.76
N ILE A 102 -7.52 0.99 -14.91
CA ILE A 102 -8.00 1.65 -16.14
C ILE A 102 -9.36 2.31 -15.89
N ARG A 103 -10.29 1.60 -15.23
CA ARG A 103 -11.60 2.15 -14.90
C ARG A 103 -11.50 3.36 -13.98
N ASN A 104 -10.70 3.27 -12.92
CA ASN A 104 -10.51 4.38 -11.99
C ASN A 104 -9.95 5.63 -12.69
N LEU A 105 -8.99 5.45 -13.60
CA LEU A 105 -8.44 6.55 -14.39
C LEU A 105 -9.51 7.16 -15.31
N ALA A 106 -10.35 6.33 -15.93
CA ALA A 106 -11.47 6.76 -16.77
C ALA A 106 -12.61 7.46 -15.97
N SER A 107 -12.80 7.11 -14.70
CA SER A 107 -13.84 7.72 -13.84
C SER A 107 -13.40 9.03 -13.21
N GLN A 108 -12.12 9.17 -12.87
CA GLN A 108 -11.62 10.27 -12.06
C GLN A 108 -11.05 11.43 -12.89
N LYS A 109 -10.62 11.15 -14.12
CA LYS A 109 -9.93 12.13 -14.97
C LYS A 109 -10.40 11.98 -16.41
N ASN A 110 -10.63 13.10 -17.09
CA ASN A 110 -10.94 13.13 -18.53
C ASN A 110 -9.64 12.93 -19.33
N LEU A 111 -9.07 11.73 -19.25
CA LEU A 111 -7.81 11.39 -19.92
C LEU A 111 -8.09 10.69 -21.24
N THR A 112 -7.21 10.97 -22.19
CA THR A 112 -7.15 10.28 -23.47
C THR A 112 -6.55 8.87 -23.30
N ILE A 113 -6.82 7.99 -24.26
CA ILE A 113 -6.24 6.63 -24.26
C ILE A 113 -4.70 6.66 -24.20
N PRO A 114 -3.99 7.52 -24.96
CA PRO A 114 -2.54 7.66 -24.84
C PRO A 114 -2.05 8.02 -23.43
N GLU A 115 -2.71 8.97 -22.75
CA GLU A 115 -2.32 9.38 -21.39
C GLU A 115 -2.54 8.25 -20.38
N ILE A 116 -3.66 7.53 -20.47
CA ILE A 116 -3.92 6.36 -19.62
C ILE A 116 -2.87 5.27 -19.90
N LYS A 117 -2.48 5.09 -21.16
CA LYS A 117 -1.39 4.16 -21.54
C LYS A 117 -0.08 4.56 -20.87
N ASP A 118 0.29 5.84 -20.90
CA ASP A 118 1.52 6.33 -20.28
C ASP A 118 1.55 6.07 -18.78
N ILE A 119 0.42 6.24 -18.10
CA ILE A 119 0.31 5.94 -16.67
C ILE A 119 0.42 4.43 -16.42
N VAL A 120 -0.41 3.62 -17.09
CA VAL A 120 -0.57 2.20 -16.77
C VAL A 120 0.60 1.34 -17.25
N VAL A 121 1.18 1.66 -18.40
CA VAL A 121 2.26 0.90 -19.03
C VAL A 121 3.61 1.48 -18.67
N ASP A 122 3.80 2.78 -18.90
CA ASP A 122 5.14 3.38 -18.85
C ASP A 122 5.50 3.82 -17.42
N SER A 123 4.55 4.35 -16.64
CA SER A 123 4.79 4.80 -15.26
C SER A 123 4.63 3.68 -14.23
N GLU A 124 3.54 2.90 -14.33
CA GLU A 124 3.20 1.87 -13.33
C GLU A 124 3.68 0.46 -13.70
N GLY A 125 4.06 0.21 -14.97
CA GLY A 125 4.56 -1.10 -15.40
C GLY A 125 3.56 -2.26 -15.23
N LEU A 126 2.25 -1.98 -15.18
CA LEU A 126 1.25 -2.99 -14.82
C LEU A 126 1.10 -4.07 -15.90
N CYS A 127 1.25 -3.69 -17.17
CA CYS A 127 1.15 -4.58 -18.32
C CYS A 127 1.93 -4.06 -19.53
N SER A 128 2.08 -4.88 -20.58
CA SER A 128 2.67 -4.43 -21.85
C SER A 128 1.70 -3.58 -22.66
N LYS A 129 2.23 -2.73 -23.55
CA LYS A 129 1.44 -1.89 -24.48
C LYS A 129 0.36 -2.67 -25.24
N ALA A 130 0.70 -3.83 -25.79
CA ALA A 130 -0.27 -4.69 -26.50
C ALA A 130 -1.36 -5.23 -25.56
N THR A 131 -1.01 -5.58 -24.32
CA THR A 131 -1.96 -6.06 -23.32
C THR A 131 -2.92 -4.94 -22.92
N PHE A 132 -2.43 -3.72 -22.75
CA PHE A 132 -3.23 -2.54 -22.44
C PHE A 132 -4.35 -2.33 -23.47
N TYR A 133 -4.03 -2.20 -24.76
CA TYR A 133 -5.04 -1.97 -25.80
C TYR A 133 -6.09 -3.09 -25.86
N ARG A 134 -5.67 -4.35 -25.75
CA ARG A 134 -6.61 -5.49 -25.68
C ARG A 134 -7.58 -5.40 -24.50
N TYR A 135 -7.15 -4.83 -23.37
CA TYR A 135 -8.04 -4.63 -22.22
C TYR A 135 -8.95 -3.43 -22.38
N VAL A 136 -8.46 -2.32 -22.93
CA VAL A 136 -9.29 -1.16 -23.28
C VAL A 136 -10.41 -1.60 -24.24
N ASP A 137 -10.09 -2.32 -25.30
CA ASP A 137 -11.10 -2.82 -26.26
C ASP A 137 -12.12 -3.73 -25.59
N ARG A 138 -11.66 -4.65 -24.72
CA ARG A 138 -12.56 -5.52 -23.95
C ARG A 138 -13.47 -4.74 -23.01
N LEU A 139 -13.02 -3.63 -22.46
CA LEU A 139 -13.82 -2.79 -21.57
C LEU A 139 -14.85 -1.97 -22.37
N LYS A 140 -14.48 -1.47 -23.56
CA LYS A 140 -15.40 -0.82 -24.51
C LYS A 140 -16.51 -1.78 -24.97
N ILE A 141 -16.13 -2.98 -25.42
CA ILE A 141 -17.08 -4.02 -25.87
C ILE A 141 -18.07 -4.39 -24.74
N LYS A 142 -17.62 -4.33 -23.49
CA LYS A 142 -18.45 -4.62 -22.31
C LYS A 142 -19.31 -3.44 -21.84
N GLY A 143 -19.21 -2.28 -22.49
CA GLY A 143 -19.91 -1.06 -22.07
C GLY A 143 -19.47 -0.55 -20.69
N LEU A 144 -18.24 -0.85 -20.26
CA LEU A 144 -17.70 -0.36 -18.98
C LEU A 144 -16.99 0.98 -19.12
N ILE A 145 -16.54 1.30 -20.32
CA ILE A 145 -15.92 2.57 -20.68
C ILE A 145 -16.41 2.97 -22.07
N ASP A 146 -16.51 4.28 -22.31
CA ASP A 146 -16.83 4.86 -23.61
C ASP A 146 -15.81 5.93 -23.98
N ILE A 147 -15.79 6.31 -25.26
CA ILE A 147 -15.04 7.46 -25.74
C ILE A 147 -16.02 8.61 -25.92
N MET A 148 -15.87 9.65 -25.11
CA MET A 148 -16.60 10.90 -25.30
C MET A 148 -15.67 11.92 -25.95
N ARG A 149 -16.21 12.68 -26.90
CA ARG A 149 -15.46 13.77 -27.54
C ARG A 149 -15.75 15.07 -26.81
N ILE A 150 -14.73 15.64 -26.16
CA ILE A 150 -14.78 16.94 -25.49
C ILE A 150 -13.76 17.85 -26.17
N ASN A 151 -14.20 18.98 -26.73
CA ASN A 151 -13.31 19.97 -27.35
C ASN A 151 -12.31 19.36 -28.35
N GLU A 152 -12.85 18.62 -29.33
CA GLU A 152 -12.10 17.89 -30.37
C GLU A 152 -11.24 16.70 -29.88
N THR A 153 -11.12 16.51 -28.57
CA THR A 153 -10.28 15.48 -27.95
C THR A 153 -11.12 14.27 -27.52
N GLU A 154 -10.66 13.08 -27.86
CA GLU A 154 -11.28 11.81 -27.46
C GLU A 154 -10.81 11.38 -26.07
N VAL A 155 -11.68 11.56 -25.07
CA VAL A 155 -11.41 11.18 -23.69
C VAL A 155 -12.14 9.90 -23.32
N LEU A 156 -11.51 9.10 -22.46
CA LEU A 156 -12.08 7.86 -21.96
C LEU A 156 -12.92 8.14 -20.71
N VAL A 157 -14.19 7.73 -20.73
CA VAL A 157 -15.12 7.92 -19.60
C VAL A 157 -15.64 6.56 -19.14
N SER A 158 -15.73 6.33 -17.83
CA SER A 158 -16.40 5.12 -17.32
C SER A 158 -17.91 5.29 -17.37
N ILE A 159 -18.60 4.22 -17.80
CA ILE A 159 -20.06 4.07 -17.69
C ILE A 159 -20.41 3.33 -16.38
#